data_AF-A0A9E5D2S0-F1
#
_entry.id   AF-A0A9E5D2S0-F1
#
_cell.length_a   1.000
_cell.length_b   1.000
_cell.length_c   1.000
_cell.angle_alpha   90.00
_cell.angle_beta   90.00
_cell.angle_gamma   90.00
#
_symmetry.space_group_name_H-M   'P 1'
#
loop_
_entity.id
_entity.type
_entity.pdbx_description
1 polymer ?
#
loop_
_entity_poly.entity_id
_entity_poly.type
_entity_poly.pdbx_seq_one_letter_code
_entity_poly.pdbx_strand_id
1 'polypeptide(L)'
;MASKKGTGLMIVWVDIPADKEEDFNKWYNEEHLKELLSVPGVLSAARYEATKSGPKHMAVYELENADVVNTDAFKNRPRTEWGQRVSPSIIGANRINNVYDMIHPASLTDEIANSGMANALQIGRMDVPAAN
;
A
#
# COMPACT_ATOMS: atom_id res chain seq x y z
N MET A 1 -17.51 -13.50 -0.03
CA MET A 1 -17.02 -12.12 0.10
C MET A 1 -15.61 -12.10 -0.48
N ALA A 2 -15.24 -11.10 -1.26
CA ALA A 2 -13.86 -11.02 -1.78
C ALA A 2 -12.91 -10.71 -0.61
N SER A 3 -11.77 -11.40 -0.55
CA SER A 3 -10.73 -11.16 0.45
C SER A 3 -10.25 -9.71 0.39
N LYS A 4 -10.02 -9.09 1.54
CA LYS A 4 -9.49 -7.72 1.69
C LYS A 4 -8.01 -7.70 2.03
N LYS A 5 -7.48 -8.83 2.49
CA LYS A 5 -6.08 -9.05 2.85
C LYS A 5 -5.53 -10.29 2.17
N GLY A 6 -4.23 -10.30 1.96
CA GLY A 6 -3.53 -11.46 1.40
C GLY A 6 -2.18 -11.67 2.05
N THR A 7 -1.33 -12.43 1.37
CA THR A 7 0.00 -12.77 1.89
C THR A 7 1.09 -11.83 1.39
N GLY A 8 0.74 -10.87 0.54
CA GLY A 8 1.66 -9.83 0.06
C GLY A 8 1.29 -8.45 0.57
N LEU A 9 2.28 -7.62 0.82
CA LEU A 9 2.08 -6.22 1.20
C LEU A 9 3.00 -5.33 0.38
N MET A 10 2.45 -4.36 -0.33
CA MET A 10 3.24 -3.28 -0.91
C MET A 10 3.02 -2.01 -0.11
N ILE A 11 4.10 -1.35 0.28
CA ILE A 11 4.02 -0.08 0.97
C ILE A 11 4.94 0.93 0.31
N VAL A 12 4.44 2.15 0.14
CA VAL A 12 5.16 3.29 -0.39
C VAL A 12 5.24 4.37 0.68
N TRP A 13 6.44 4.86 0.96
CA TRP A 13 6.70 6.02 1.81
C TRP A 13 7.31 7.10 0.95
N VAL A 14 6.90 8.35 1.15
CA VAL A 14 7.41 9.46 0.36
C VAL A 14 7.22 10.80 1.06
N ASP A 15 8.19 11.68 0.91
CA ASP A 15 8.04 13.11 1.20
C ASP A 15 7.66 13.84 -0.09
N ILE A 16 6.63 14.68 -0.02
CA ILE A 16 6.17 15.51 -1.14
C ILE A 16 6.44 16.97 -0.80
N PRO A 17 7.00 17.77 -1.73
CA PRO A 17 7.15 19.21 -1.52
C PRO A 17 5.81 19.87 -1.16
N ALA A 18 5.82 20.77 -0.18
CA ALA A 18 4.59 21.36 0.37
C ALA A 18 3.75 22.09 -0.70
N ASP A 19 4.39 22.69 -1.70
CA ASP A 19 3.75 23.37 -2.83
C ASP A 19 3.08 22.42 -3.83
N LYS A 20 3.34 21.10 -3.74
CA LYS A 20 2.78 20.06 -4.63
C LYS A 20 1.88 19.07 -3.91
N GLU A 21 1.80 19.16 -2.59
CA GLU A 21 1.14 18.18 -1.74
C GLU A 21 -0.37 18.08 -1.98
N GLU A 22 -1.05 19.21 -2.15
CA GLU A 22 -2.48 19.25 -2.42
C GLU A 22 -2.82 18.51 -3.73
N ASP A 23 -2.08 18.82 -4.80
CA ASP A 23 -2.29 18.22 -6.12
C ASP A 23 -1.96 16.72 -6.11
N PHE A 24 -0.87 16.34 -5.44
CA PHE A 24 -0.53 14.93 -5.19
C PHE A 24 -1.65 14.19 -4.47
N ASN A 25 -2.16 14.75 -3.37
CA ASN A 25 -3.19 14.12 -2.56
C ASN A 25 -4.51 13.95 -3.33
N LYS A 26 -4.87 14.97 -4.12
CA LYS A 26 -6.07 14.94 -4.96
C LYS A 26 -5.97 13.87 -6.04
N TRP A 27 -4.88 13.85 -6.81
CA TRP A 27 -4.63 12.81 -7.82
C TRP A 27 -4.66 11.41 -7.20
N TYR A 28 -4.05 11.24 -6.03
CA TYR A 28 -3.98 9.94 -5.38
C TYR A 28 -5.37 9.39 -5.05
N ASN A 29 -6.26 10.26 -4.54
CA ASN A 29 -7.59 9.87 -4.08
C ASN A 29 -8.60 9.73 -5.23
N GLU A 30 -8.50 10.59 -6.25
CA GLU A 30 -9.46 10.62 -7.36
C GLU A 30 -9.13 9.61 -8.47
N GLU A 31 -7.84 9.36 -8.74
CA GLU A 31 -7.41 8.51 -9.85
C GLU A 31 -6.60 7.30 -9.37
N HIS A 32 -5.49 7.54 -8.65
CA HIS A 32 -4.48 6.51 -8.45
C HIS A 32 -4.96 5.32 -7.59
N LEU A 33 -5.73 5.58 -6.53
CA LEU A 33 -6.29 4.50 -5.69
C LEU A 33 -7.21 3.61 -6.51
N LYS A 34 -8.10 4.21 -7.32
CA LYS A 34 -9.03 3.45 -8.16
C LYS A 34 -8.28 2.64 -9.23
N GLU A 35 -7.25 3.22 -9.84
CA GLU A 35 -6.37 2.53 -10.79
C GLU A 35 -5.74 1.29 -10.15
N LEU A 36 -5.08 1.44 -8.99
CA LEU A 36 -4.41 0.32 -8.31
C LEU A 36 -5.39 -0.75 -7.83
N LEU A 37 -6.53 -0.34 -7.26
CA LEU A 37 -7.58 -1.28 -6.81
C LEU A 37 -8.28 -2.00 -7.96
N SER A 38 -8.11 -1.56 -9.21
CA SER A 38 -8.64 -2.27 -10.38
C SER A 38 -7.71 -3.39 -10.88
N VAL A 39 -6.47 -3.44 -10.38
CA VAL A 39 -5.50 -4.47 -10.77
C VAL A 39 -5.84 -5.79 -10.08
N PRO A 40 -6.01 -6.90 -10.82
CA PRO A 40 -6.22 -8.23 -10.22
C PRO A 40 -5.09 -8.57 -9.25
N GLY A 41 -5.46 -9.01 -8.04
CA GLY A 41 -4.52 -9.31 -6.97
C GLY A 41 -4.23 -8.16 -6.00
N VAL A 42 -4.67 -6.93 -6.29
CA VAL A 42 -4.69 -5.82 -5.32
C VAL A 42 -6.02 -5.83 -4.60
N LEU A 43 -6.00 -6.07 -3.29
CA LEU A 43 -7.19 -6.41 -2.51
C LEU A 43 -7.77 -5.21 -1.77
N SER A 44 -6.91 -4.38 -1.19
CA SER A 44 -7.30 -3.16 -0.52
C SER A 44 -6.14 -2.17 -0.43
N ALA A 45 -6.46 -0.92 -0.10
CA ALA A 45 -5.47 0.13 0.03
C ALA A 45 -5.85 1.11 1.15
N ALA A 46 -4.84 1.71 1.77
CA ALA A 46 -5.01 2.78 2.74
C ALA A 46 -3.89 3.81 2.61
N ARG A 47 -4.17 5.04 3.03
CA ARG A 47 -3.21 6.14 3.05
C ARG A 47 -3.13 6.73 4.45
N TYR A 48 -1.93 7.11 4.84
CA TYR A 48 -1.62 7.64 6.15
C TYR A 48 -0.67 8.82 6.02
N GLU A 49 -0.74 9.72 7.00
CA GLU A 49 0.24 10.77 7.21
C GLU A 49 0.97 10.52 8.53
N ALA A 50 2.28 10.75 8.53
CA ALA A 50 3.09 10.65 9.73
C ALA A 50 2.70 11.76 10.71
N THR A 51 2.36 11.38 11.94
CA THR A 51 2.11 12.33 13.03
C THR A 51 3.42 12.77 13.72
N LYS A 52 4.52 12.08 13.43
CA LYS A 52 5.87 12.36 13.93
C LYS A 52 6.92 11.81 12.97
N SER A 53 7.97 12.59 12.69
CA SER A 53 9.06 12.25 11.75
C SER A 53 8.56 11.99 10.33
N GLY A 54 9.38 11.38 9.47
CA GLY A 54 9.02 11.08 8.08
C GLY A 54 9.58 9.75 7.57
N PRO A 55 9.29 9.38 6.31
CA PRO A 55 8.60 10.22 5.31
C PRO A 55 7.13 10.54 5.64
N LYS A 56 6.63 11.72 5.23
CA LYS A 56 5.31 12.26 5.61
C LYS A 56 4.16 11.38 5.16
N HIS A 57 4.16 10.91 3.91
CA HIS A 57 3.06 10.12 3.37
C HIS A 57 3.42 8.64 3.33
N MET A 58 2.46 7.79 3.69
CA MET A 58 2.54 6.34 3.56
C MET A 58 1.28 5.83 2.84
N ALA A 59 1.46 5.01 1.82
CA ALA A 59 0.38 4.28 1.15
C ALA A 59 0.64 2.78 1.27
N VAL A 60 -0.38 2.04 1.67
CA VAL A 60 -0.33 0.61 1.98
C VAL A 60 -1.30 -0.11 1.07
N TYR A 61 -0.87 -1.21 0.48
CA TYR A 61 -1.66 -2.04 -0.43
C TYR A 61 -1.57 -3.50 0.00
N GLU A 62 -2.72 -4.10 0.27
CA GLU A 62 -2.86 -5.55 0.48
C GLU A 62 -2.87 -6.24 -0.87
N LEU A 63 -2.03 -7.27 -1.01
CA LEU A 63 -1.90 -8.06 -2.23
C LEU A 63 -2.21 -9.52 -1.93
N GLU A 64 -2.78 -10.25 -2.90
CA GLU A 64 -2.96 -11.71 -2.77
C GLU A 64 -1.65 -12.41 -2.36
N ASN A 65 -0.53 -12.02 -2.98
CA ASN A 65 0.85 -12.39 -2.66
C ASN A 65 1.82 -11.34 -3.23
N ALA A 66 3.13 -11.41 -2.92
CA ALA A 66 4.07 -10.42 -3.44
C ALA A 66 4.23 -10.46 -4.97
N ASP A 67 3.99 -11.60 -5.62
CA ASP A 67 4.15 -11.74 -7.08
C ASP A 67 3.14 -10.91 -7.89
N VAL A 68 2.08 -10.40 -7.26
CA VAL A 68 1.14 -9.47 -7.91
C VAL A 68 1.87 -8.29 -8.56
N VAL A 69 2.92 -7.75 -7.93
CA VAL A 69 3.68 -6.61 -8.50
C VAL A 69 4.46 -6.99 -9.77
N ASN A 70 4.68 -8.29 -9.98
CA ASN A 70 5.40 -8.83 -11.13
C ASN A 70 4.50 -9.13 -12.32
N THR A 71 3.17 -9.10 -12.15
CA THR A 71 2.20 -9.36 -13.21
C THR A 71 2.22 -8.28 -14.29
N ASP A 72 1.84 -8.66 -15.51
CA ASP A 72 1.70 -7.69 -16.61
C ASP A 72 0.60 -6.66 -16.32
N ALA A 73 -0.49 -7.07 -15.67
CA ALA A 73 -1.57 -6.17 -15.27
C ALA A 73 -1.07 -5.06 -14.34
N PHE A 74 -0.18 -5.40 -13.39
CA PHE A 74 0.43 -4.42 -12.50
C PHE A 74 1.48 -3.58 -13.24
N LYS A 75 2.40 -4.20 -13.98
CA LYS A 75 3.51 -3.50 -14.64
C LYS A 75 3.06 -2.56 -15.76
N ASN A 76 2.06 -2.95 -16.52
CA ASN A 76 1.57 -2.23 -17.70
C ASN A 76 0.34 -1.37 -17.41
N ARG A 77 0.05 -1.09 -16.13
CA ARG A 77 -1.05 -0.22 -15.74
C ARG A 77 -0.93 1.15 -16.42
N PRO A 78 -2.01 1.66 -17.04
CA PRO A 78 -1.97 2.92 -17.77
C PRO A 78 -1.83 4.09 -16.80
N ARG A 79 -0.84 4.96 -17.03
CA ARG A 79 -0.66 6.20 -16.26
C ARG A 79 -1.39 7.35 -16.93
N THR A 80 -2.30 7.99 -16.19
CA THR A 80 -2.95 9.24 -16.63
C THR A 80 -1.93 10.35 -16.83
N GLU A 81 -2.25 11.34 -17.66
CA GLU A 81 -1.39 12.51 -17.85
C GLU A 81 -1.12 13.25 -16.52
N TRP A 82 -2.11 13.28 -15.62
CA TRP A 82 -1.95 13.84 -14.29
C TRP A 82 -0.91 13.05 -13.49
N GLY A 83 -1.04 11.72 -13.42
CA GLY A 83 -0.09 10.85 -12.73
C GLY A 83 1.33 10.92 -13.28
N GLN A 84 1.50 11.16 -14.58
CA GLN A 84 2.83 11.38 -15.18
C GLN A 84 3.53 12.64 -14.66
N ARG A 85 2.78 13.62 -14.12
CA ARG A 85 3.32 14.86 -13.55
C ARG A 85 3.46 14.82 -12.04
N VAL A 86 2.53 14.15 -11.33
CA VAL A 86 2.42 14.27 -9.86
C VAL A 86 2.72 12.99 -9.09
N SER A 87 3.01 11.88 -9.78
CA SER A 87 3.30 10.61 -9.09
C SER A 87 4.52 10.73 -8.16
N PRO A 88 4.58 9.92 -7.09
CA PRO A 88 5.67 10.00 -6.12
C PRO A 88 7.03 9.63 -6.72
N SER A 89 7.08 8.93 -7.86
CA SER A 89 8.32 8.68 -8.61
C SER A 89 8.87 9.92 -9.34
N ILE A 90 8.07 10.98 -9.49
CA ILE A 90 8.40 12.18 -10.25
C ILE A 90 8.68 13.36 -9.31
N ILE A 91 7.81 13.57 -8.32
CA ILE A 91 7.89 14.74 -7.44
C ILE A 91 8.35 14.41 -6.01
N GLY A 92 8.50 13.12 -5.67
CA GLY A 92 8.78 12.67 -4.32
C GLY A 92 10.27 12.63 -3.96
N ALA A 93 10.56 12.89 -2.68
CA ALA A 93 11.86 12.68 -2.05
C ALA A 93 11.76 11.59 -0.97
N ASN A 94 12.90 11.06 -0.52
CA ASN A 94 12.99 9.99 0.49
C ASN A 94 12.05 8.81 0.20
N ARG A 95 11.87 8.48 -1.08
CA ARG A 95 10.89 7.49 -1.52
C ARG A 95 11.39 6.08 -1.21
N ILE A 96 10.59 5.34 -0.46
CA ILE A 96 10.79 3.92 -0.19
C ILE A 96 9.60 3.18 -0.79
N ASN A 97 9.85 2.08 -1.51
CA ASN A 97 8.80 1.26 -2.10
C ASN A 97 9.15 -0.20 -1.83
N ASN A 98 8.56 -0.75 -0.77
CA ASN A 98 8.85 -2.11 -0.33
C ASN A 98 7.71 -3.04 -0.72
N VAL A 99 8.06 -4.25 -1.08
CA VAL A 99 7.14 -5.36 -1.29
C VAL A 99 7.56 -6.45 -0.33
N TYR A 100 6.61 -6.96 0.44
CA TYR A 100 6.81 -7.94 1.48
C TYR A 100 5.99 -9.19 1.19
N ASP A 101 6.58 -10.35 1.45
CA ASP A 101 5.85 -11.59 1.64
C ASP A 101 5.63 -11.84 3.13
N MET A 102 4.44 -12.34 3.46
CA MET A 102 4.10 -12.76 4.79
C MET A 102 4.84 -14.06 5.13
N ILE A 103 5.67 -14.00 6.17
CA ILE A 103 6.37 -15.17 6.71
C ILE A 103 5.64 -15.80 7.90
N HIS A 104 4.79 -15.03 8.58
CA HIS A 104 3.97 -15.48 9.72
C HIS A 104 2.72 -14.59 9.87
N PRO A 105 1.53 -15.17 10.11
CA PRO A 105 1.22 -16.60 10.09
C PRO A 105 1.51 -17.22 8.71
N ALA A 106 1.69 -18.55 8.62
CA ALA A 106 1.99 -19.21 7.35
C ALA A 106 0.82 -19.12 6.33
N SER A 107 -0.39 -18.84 6.82
CA SER A 107 -1.59 -18.62 6.02
C SER A 107 -2.56 -17.70 6.76
N LEU A 108 -3.46 -17.05 6.02
CA LEU A 108 -4.58 -16.32 6.60
C LEU A 108 -5.74 -17.28 6.90
N THR A 109 -6.44 -17.03 8.01
CA THR A 109 -7.78 -17.59 8.21
C THR A 109 -8.80 -16.80 7.39
N ASP A 110 -9.96 -17.39 7.08
CA ASP A 110 -11.05 -16.68 6.37
C ASP A 110 -11.47 -15.40 7.10
N GLU A 111 -11.48 -15.43 8.43
CA GLU A 111 -11.78 -14.26 9.26
C GLU A 111 -10.79 -13.12 9.01
N ILE A 112 -9.48 -13.42 9.06
CA ILE A 112 -8.44 -12.40 8.83
C ILE A 112 -8.48 -11.91 7.38
N ALA A 113 -8.61 -12.82 6.41
CA ALA A 113 -8.66 -12.49 4.99
C ALA A 113 -9.83 -11.53 4.65
N ASN A 114 -10.95 -11.62 5.36
CA ASN A 114 -12.13 -10.76 5.15
C ASN A 114 -12.22 -9.55 6.09
N SER A 115 -11.33 -9.46 7.08
CA SER A 115 -11.27 -8.34 8.01
C SER A 115 -10.89 -7.02 7.31
N GLY A 116 -11.33 -5.88 7.89
CA GLY A 116 -10.93 -4.56 7.39
C GLY A 116 -9.44 -4.28 7.58
N MET A 117 -8.94 -3.20 6.96
CA MET A 117 -7.59 -2.70 7.22
C MET A 117 -7.41 -2.50 8.72
N ALA A 118 -6.25 -2.91 9.24
CA ALA A 118 -5.95 -2.72 10.65
C ALA A 118 -5.94 -1.22 10.98
N ASN A 119 -6.55 -0.84 12.10
CA ASN A 119 -6.56 0.55 12.57
C ASN A 119 -5.15 1.07 12.90
N ALA A 120 -4.19 0.15 13.09
CA ALA A 120 -2.77 0.43 13.22
C ALA A 120 -1.95 -0.68 12.53
N LEU A 121 -0.82 -0.31 11.93
CA LEU A 121 0.18 -1.26 11.40
C LEU A 121 1.30 -1.38 12.42
N GLN A 122 1.41 -2.55 13.06
CA GLN A 122 2.55 -2.88 13.91
C GLN A 122 3.62 -3.58 13.08
N ILE A 123 4.77 -2.92 12.90
CA ILE A 123 5.96 -3.50 12.25
C ILE A 123 7.00 -3.75 13.35
N GLY A 124 7.20 -5.00 13.75
CA GLY A 124 8.10 -5.36 14.85
C GLY A 124 8.17 -6.87 15.09
N ARG A 125 9.04 -7.31 16.02
CA ARG A 125 9.14 -8.73 16.41
C ARG A 125 7.92 -9.12 17.24
N MET A 126 7.10 -10.04 16.72
CA MET A 126 6.09 -10.74 17.52
C MET A 126 6.62 -12.14 17.85
N ASP A 127 6.89 -12.35 19.13
CA ASP A 127 6.68 -13.64 19.77
C ASP A 127 5.63 -13.37 20.86
N VAL A 128 4.45 -13.99 20.77
CA VAL A 128 3.51 -13.98 21.89
C VAL A 128 3.15 -15.43 22.21
N PRO A 129 3.99 -16.11 23.03
CA PRO A 129 3.63 -17.36 23.66
C PRO A 129 2.41 -17.17 24.57
N ALA A 130 1.67 -18.26 24.81
CA ALA A 130 0.37 -18.23 25.49
C ALA A 130 0.39 -17.49 26.84
N ALA A 131 -0.68 -16.72 27.11
CA ALA A 131 -1.08 -16.46 28.48
C ALA A 131 -1.55 -17.80 29.06
N ASN A 132 -0.87 -18.29 30.11
CA ASN A 132 -1.31 -19.44 30.89
C ASN A 132 -2.71 -19.22 31.47
#